data_AF-A0A6A4E9E9-F1
#
_entry.id   AF-A0A6A4E9E9-F1
#
_cell.length_a   1.000
_cell.length_b   1.000
_cell.length_c   1.000
_cell.angle_alpha   90.00
_cell.angle_beta   90.00
_cell.angle_gamma   90.00
#
_symmetry.space_group_name_H-M   'P 1'
#
loop_
_entity.id
_entity.type
_entity.pdbx_description
1 polymer ?
#
loop_
_entity_poly.entity_id
_entity_poly.type
_entity_poly.pdbx_seq_one_letter_code
_entity_poly.pdbx_strand_id
1 'polypeptide(L)'
;MDDISAAIIAVVVGTCISAVVVVADKRGLRQPPGPPMTFPARAFEEALRTPGTCWFCKKLRCDRKPFLRIYELVRASWRHEPGPNCKHKLITRVALTMMYLAQGGTMDQAASTLGISRSRRVVYINETLAVLSAMARKFVVMPSADETAAIEEGFFATAGFPGTVGAVDGTLVRIARPHDFEG
;
A
#
# COMPACT_ATOMS: atom_id res chain seq x y z
N MET A 1 24.88 9.58 -32.65
CA MET A 1 23.84 10.07 -31.71
C MET A 1 22.82 8.96 -31.63
N ASP A 2 22.94 8.18 -30.58
CA ASP A 2 22.71 6.75 -30.63
C ASP A 2 21.35 6.45 -29.99
N ASP A 3 20.67 5.39 -30.43
CA ASP A 3 19.29 5.04 -30.01
C ASP A 3 19.09 4.92 -28.49
N ILE A 4 20.18 4.79 -27.74
CA ILE A 4 20.22 4.80 -26.27
C ILE A 4 19.87 6.20 -25.71
N SER A 5 20.33 7.28 -26.34
CA SER A 5 20.01 8.65 -25.93
C SER A 5 18.54 8.99 -26.16
N ALA A 6 17.93 8.45 -27.22
CA ALA A 6 16.49 8.60 -27.48
C ALA A 6 15.64 7.80 -26.47
N ALA A 7 16.10 6.62 -26.05
CA ALA A 7 15.42 5.82 -25.03
C ALA A 7 15.49 6.47 -23.63
N ILE A 8 16.60 7.12 -23.28
CA ILE A 8 16.73 7.83 -21.99
C ILE A 8 15.81 9.06 -21.95
N ILE A 9 15.68 9.81 -23.05
CA ILE A 9 14.76 10.95 -23.12
C ILE A 9 13.30 10.49 -23.04
N ALA A 10 12.93 9.35 -23.64
CA ALA A 10 11.58 8.81 -23.54
C ALA A 10 11.21 8.32 -22.13
N VAL A 11 12.17 7.78 -21.37
CA VAL A 11 11.95 7.37 -19.97
C VAL A 11 11.86 8.59 -19.04
N VAL A 12 12.63 9.64 -19.29
CA VAL A 12 12.57 10.89 -18.50
C VAL A 12 11.29 11.70 -18.78
N VAL A 13 10.73 11.62 -20.00
CA VAL A 13 9.43 12.25 -20.32
C VAL A 13 8.25 11.39 -19.83
N GLY A 14 8.40 10.06 -19.78
CA GLY A 14 7.35 9.12 -19.36
C GLY A 14 7.00 9.14 -17.87
N THR A 15 7.88 9.66 -17.00
CA THR A 15 7.60 9.83 -15.57
C THR A 15 7.19 11.26 -15.17
N CYS A 16 7.23 12.22 -16.11
CA CYS A 16 6.91 13.62 -15.85
C CYS A 16 5.47 14.03 -16.23
N ILE A 17 4.62 13.09 -16.68
CA ILE A 17 3.17 13.30 -16.83
C ILE A 17 2.43 12.72 -15.62
N SER A 18 2.82 13.17 -14.43
CA SER A 18 1.87 13.31 -13.32
C SER A 18 1.97 14.74 -12.83
N ALA A 19 1.51 15.62 -13.71
CA ALA A 19 0.93 16.91 -13.45
C ALA A 19 1.61 17.76 -12.36
N VAL A 20 2.35 18.77 -12.83
CA VAL A 20 2.35 20.09 -12.20
C VAL A 20 0.91 20.59 -12.23
N VAL A 21 0.08 20.13 -11.30
CA VAL A 21 -1.04 20.91 -10.82
C VAL A 21 -0.44 21.74 -9.69
N VAL A 22 -0.36 23.06 -9.89
CA VAL A 22 -0.39 23.96 -8.75
C VAL A 22 -1.71 23.67 -8.06
N VAL A 23 -1.69 22.74 -7.09
CA VAL A 23 -2.86 22.35 -6.33
C VAL A 23 -3.18 23.54 -5.44
N ALA A 24 -4.04 24.43 -5.92
CA ALA A 24 -4.88 25.21 -5.01
C ALA A 24 -5.35 24.24 -3.93
N ASP A 25 -5.12 24.54 -2.64
CA ASP A 25 -5.28 23.58 -1.54
C ASP A 25 -6.62 22.85 -1.59
N LYS A 26 -6.67 21.71 -2.29
CA LYS A 26 -7.88 20.92 -2.50
C LYS A 26 -8.19 20.07 -1.26
N ARG A 27 -7.44 20.20 -0.16
CA ARG A 27 -7.80 19.59 1.13
C ARG A 27 -9.18 20.08 1.59
N GLY A 28 -9.60 21.27 1.15
CA GLY A 28 -10.96 21.78 1.36
C GLY A 28 -12.05 21.12 0.51
N LEU A 29 -11.70 20.57 -0.66
CA LEU A 29 -12.63 20.00 -1.64
C LEU A 29 -12.77 18.49 -1.45
N ARG A 30 -13.79 18.11 -0.68
CA ARG A 30 -14.15 16.71 -0.44
C ARG A 30 -14.58 16.05 -1.75
N GLN A 31 -13.93 14.96 -2.14
CA GLN A 31 -14.49 14.08 -3.17
C GLN A 31 -15.81 13.49 -2.66
N PRO A 32 -16.89 13.49 -3.46
CA PRO A 32 -18.16 12.92 -3.06
C PRO A 32 -17.97 11.45 -2.64
N PRO A 33 -18.68 10.97 -1.60
CA PRO A 33 -18.58 9.58 -1.18
C PRO A 33 -18.88 8.66 -2.38
N GLY A 34 -17.89 7.84 -2.76
CA GLY A 34 -18.15 6.76 -3.70
C GLY A 34 -19.10 5.72 -3.09
N PRO A 35 -19.88 5.00 -3.90
CA PRO A 35 -20.74 3.93 -3.40
C PRO A 35 -19.90 2.88 -2.63
N PRO A 36 -20.45 2.30 -1.54
CA PRO A 36 -19.77 1.24 -0.80
C PRO A 36 -19.53 0.06 -1.73
N MET A 37 -18.26 -0.23 -2.01
CA MET A 37 -17.90 -1.40 -2.80
C MET A 37 -17.85 -2.63 -1.90
N THR A 38 -18.91 -3.43 -1.96
CA THR A 38 -18.90 -4.80 -1.46
C THR A 38 -18.17 -5.68 -2.46
N PHE A 39 -17.15 -6.37 -1.96
CA PHE A 39 -16.37 -7.30 -2.76
C PHE A 39 -16.71 -8.72 -2.32
N PRO A 40 -17.01 -9.66 -3.24
CA PRO A 40 -17.21 -11.06 -2.89
C PRO A 40 -15.93 -11.63 -2.25
N ALA A 41 -16.04 -12.71 -1.46
CA ALA A 41 -14.88 -13.32 -0.80
C ALA A 41 -13.77 -13.78 -1.77
N ARG A 42 -14.11 -14.03 -3.05
CA ARG A 42 -13.17 -14.36 -4.12
C ARG A 42 -12.55 -13.15 -4.81
N ALA A 43 -12.92 -11.93 -4.42
CA ALA A 43 -12.50 -10.70 -5.08
C ALA A 43 -10.99 -10.48 -5.06
N PHE A 44 -10.28 -11.01 -4.06
CA PHE A 44 -8.82 -10.94 -4.06
C PHE A 44 -8.19 -11.80 -5.16
N GLU A 45 -8.69 -13.03 -5.36
CA GLU A 45 -8.20 -13.92 -6.41
C GLU A 45 -8.52 -13.37 -7.81
N GLU A 46 -9.70 -12.78 -7.95
CA GLU A 46 -10.09 -12.08 -9.17
C GLU A 46 -9.21 -10.85 -9.39
N ALA A 47 -8.98 -10.03 -8.37
CA ALA A 47 -8.11 -8.86 -8.46
C ALA A 47 -6.67 -9.23 -8.86
N LEU A 48 -6.14 -10.36 -8.40
CA LEU A 48 -4.83 -10.86 -8.83
C LEU A 48 -4.77 -11.10 -10.35
N ARG A 49 -5.87 -11.57 -10.95
CA ARG A 49 -5.95 -11.89 -12.39
C ARG A 49 -6.33 -10.68 -13.24
N THR A 50 -7.12 -9.75 -12.70
CA THR A 50 -7.66 -8.60 -13.44
C THR A 50 -6.62 -7.47 -13.54
N PRO A 51 -6.11 -7.13 -14.73
CA PRO A 51 -5.26 -5.96 -14.92
C PRO A 51 -6.04 -4.66 -14.65
N GLY A 52 -5.38 -3.63 -14.12
CA GLY A 52 -5.98 -2.30 -13.93
C GLY A 52 -7.04 -2.19 -12.82
N THR A 53 -7.26 -3.25 -12.02
CA THR A 53 -8.20 -3.19 -10.90
C THR A 53 -7.74 -2.20 -9.82
N CYS A 54 -8.67 -1.38 -9.34
CA CYS A 54 -8.43 -0.48 -8.20
C CYS A 54 -8.52 -1.18 -6.84
N TRP A 55 -8.76 -2.50 -6.81
CA TRP A 55 -8.92 -3.27 -5.57
C TRP A 55 -7.69 -3.14 -4.65
N PHE A 56 -6.48 -3.25 -5.21
CA PHE A 56 -5.24 -3.15 -4.43
C PHE A 56 -5.09 -1.77 -3.79
N CYS A 57 -5.29 -0.69 -4.56
CA CYS A 57 -5.19 0.66 -4.03
C CYS A 57 -6.25 0.91 -2.94
N LYS A 58 -7.49 0.45 -3.16
CA LYS A 58 -8.60 0.64 -2.21
C LYS A 58 -8.48 -0.19 -0.94
N LYS A 59 -7.98 -1.43 -1.04
CA LYS A 59 -7.98 -2.38 0.09
C LYS A 59 -6.63 -2.50 0.79
N LEU A 60 -5.53 -2.31 0.07
CA LEU A 60 -4.15 -2.50 0.54
C LEU A 60 -3.28 -1.22 0.44
N ARG A 61 -3.83 -0.10 -0.04
CA ARG A 61 -3.11 1.20 -0.24
C ARG A 61 -1.86 1.13 -1.11
N CYS A 62 -1.77 0.14 -2.00
CA CYS A 62 -0.67 0.01 -2.96
C CYS A 62 -1.17 -0.57 -4.27
N ASP A 63 -0.37 -0.49 -5.31
CA ASP A 63 -0.67 -1.17 -6.59
C ASP A 63 -0.36 -2.67 -6.51
N ARG A 64 -0.89 -3.44 -7.47
CA ARG A 64 -0.63 -4.88 -7.59
C ARG A 64 0.86 -5.21 -7.68
N LYS A 65 1.65 -4.41 -8.41
CA LYS A 65 3.09 -4.65 -8.61
C LYS A 65 3.88 -4.53 -7.29
N PRO A 66 3.80 -3.42 -6.52
CA PRO A 66 4.36 -3.32 -5.17
C PRO A 66 3.89 -4.43 -4.24
N PHE A 67 2.59 -4.77 -4.25
CA PHE A 67 2.07 -5.87 -3.42
C PHE A 67 2.79 -7.19 -3.70
N LEU A 68 2.94 -7.57 -4.97
CA LEU A 68 3.63 -8.79 -5.36
C LEU A 68 5.11 -8.74 -4.94
N ARG A 69 5.75 -7.57 -5.01
CA ARG A 69 7.14 -7.41 -4.55
C ARG A 69 7.26 -7.63 -3.03
N ILE A 70 6.35 -7.07 -2.25
CA ILE A 70 6.28 -7.29 -0.79
C ILE A 70 6.05 -8.78 -0.51
N TYR A 71 5.12 -9.41 -1.22
CA TYR A 71 4.86 -10.84 -1.09
C TYR A 71 6.11 -11.69 -1.31
N GLU A 72 6.87 -11.46 -2.39
CA GLU A 72 8.10 -12.22 -2.64
C GLU A 72 9.16 -12.02 -1.54
N LEU A 73 9.29 -10.80 -1.01
CA LEU A 73 10.21 -10.52 0.10
C LEU A 73 9.79 -11.22 1.40
N VAL A 74 8.49 -11.20 1.72
CA VAL A 74 7.94 -11.89 2.89
C VAL A 74 8.08 -13.40 2.75
N ARG A 75 7.79 -13.94 1.56
CA ARG A 75 7.94 -15.36 1.24
C ARG A 75 9.38 -15.82 1.40
N ALA A 76 10.35 -15.06 0.86
CA ALA A 76 11.77 -15.38 1.01
C ALA A 76 12.26 -15.34 2.47
N SER A 77 11.61 -14.54 3.32
CA SER A 77 11.94 -14.44 4.75
C SER A 77 11.18 -15.44 5.63
N TRP A 78 10.32 -16.26 5.02
CA TRP A 78 9.45 -17.18 5.73
C TRP A 78 10.16 -18.52 5.98
N ARG A 79 10.37 -18.90 7.24
CA ARG A 79 11.16 -20.09 7.61
C ARG A 79 10.55 -21.41 7.13
N HIS A 80 9.22 -21.54 7.25
CA HIS A 80 8.49 -22.75 6.85
C HIS A 80 7.19 -22.33 6.17
N GLU A 81 7.11 -22.49 4.85
CA GLU A 81 5.88 -22.16 4.13
C GLU A 81 4.70 -22.97 4.69
N PRO A 82 3.47 -22.39 4.68
CA PRO A 82 2.28 -23.15 5.00
C PRO A 82 2.20 -24.43 4.17
N GLY A 83 1.88 -25.55 4.83
CA GLY A 83 1.81 -26.84 4.15
C GLY A 83 0.86 -26.80 2.94
N PRO A 84 1.10 -27.64 1.91
CA PRO A 84 0.40 -27.57 0.62
C PRO A 84 -1.11 -27.73 0.72
N ASN A 85 -1.60 -28.43 1.75
CA ASN A 85 -3.03 -28.64 2.02
C ASN A 85 -3.69 -27.48 2.78
N CYS A 86 -2.99 -26.36 3.01
CA CYS A 86 -3.58 -25.19 3.65
C CYS A 86 -4.62 -24.53 2.73
N LYS A 87 -5.85 -24.36 3.23
CA LYS A 87 -6.94 -23.69 2.51
C LYS A 87 -6.55 -22.31 1.96
N HIS A 88 -5.78 -21.52 2.72
CA HIS A 88 -5.34 -20.19 2.33
C HIS A 88 -3.83 -20.17 2.11
N LYS A 89 -3.43 -19.88 0.87
CA LYS A 89 -2.03 -19.73 0.44
C LYS A 89 -1.36 -18.56 1.15
N LEU A 90 -0.03 -18.55 1.19
CA LEU A 90 0.76 -17.50 1.84
C LEU A 90 0.40 -16.10 1.31
N ILE A 91 0.22 -15.94 0.00
CA ILE A 91 -0.17 -14.67 -0.62
C ILE A 91 -1.48 -14.09 -0.04
N THR A 92 -2.45 -14.94 0.31
CA THR A 92 -3.70 -14.53 0.94
C THR A 92 -3.49 -14.13 2.40
N ARG A 93 -2.55 -14.76 3.12
CA ARG A 93 -2.18 -14.37 4.50
C ARG A 93 -1.47 -13.02 4.54
N VAL A 94 -0.59 -12.77 3.56
CA VAL A 94 0.06 -11.46 3.37
C VAL A 94 -0.98 -10.39 3.04
N ALA A 95 -1.90 -10.66 2.12
CA ALA A 95 -2.99 -9.74 1.80
C ALA A 95 -3.88 -9.45 3.02
N LEU A 96 -4.20 -10.45 3.85
CA LEU A 96 -4.97 -10.27 5.08
C LEU A 96 -4.29 -9.28 6.03
N THR A 97 -3.00 -9.48 6.26
CA THR A 97 -2.22 -8.68 7.20
C THR A 97 -2.04 -7.26 6.68
N MET A 98 -1.70 -7.10 5.40
CA MET A 98 -1.64 -5.78 4.78
C MET A 98 -2.98 -5.06 4.82
N MET A 99 -4.09 -5.76 4.58
CA MET A 99 -5.42 -5.17 4.65
C MET A 99 -5.76 -4.68 6.05
N TYR A 100 -5.44 -5.48 7.08
CA TYR A 100 -5.61 -5.10 8.48
C TYR A 100 -4.82 -3.82 8.82
N LEU A 101 -3.55 -3.75 8.42
CA LEU A 101 -2.68 -2.59 8.65
C LEU A 101 -3.14 -1.35 7.86
N ALA A 102 -3.56 -1.53 6.60
CA ALA A 102 -3.92 -0.41 5.71
C ALA A 102 -5.28 0.21 6.04
N GLN A 103 -6.24 -0.57 6.52
CA GLN A 103 -7.60 -0.06 6.76
C GLN A 103 -7.80 0.47 8.18
N GLY A 104 -6.94 0.09 9.14
CA GLY A 104 -7.13 0.45 10.55
C GLY A 104 -8.42 -0.11 11.16
N GLY A 105 -9.01 -1.12 10.52
CA GLY A 105 -10.23 -1.79 10.95
C GLY A 105 -9.96 -2.99 11.86
N THR A 106 -11.00 -3.76 12.16
CA THR A 106 -10.83 -4.98 12.95
C THR A 106 -10.26 -6.11 12.10
N MET A 107 -9.61 -7.09 12.76
CA MET A 107 -9.22 -8.33 12.08
C MET A 107 -10.42 -9.07 11.46
N ASP A 108 -11.66 -8.86 11.96
CA ASP A 108 -12.88 -9.49 11.44
C ASP A 108 -13.24 -8.89 10.08
N GLN A 109 -13.13 -7.57 9.94
CA GLN A 109 -13.41 -6.88 8.68
C GLN A 109 -12.43 -7.32 7.57
N ALA A 110 -11.13 -7.39 7.89
CA ALA A 110 -10.12 -7.87 6.94
C ALA A 110 -10.33 -9.34 6.57
N ALA A 111 -10.60 -10.21 7.56
CA ALA A 111 -10.84 -11.63 7.34
C ALA A 111 -12.11 -11.89 6.51
N SER A 112 -13.19 -11.16 6.79
CA SER A 112 -14.45 -11.27 6.04
C SER A 112 -14.26 -10.91 4.58
N THR A 113 -13.47 -9.87 4.28
CA THR A 113 -13.15 -9.44 2.91
C THR A 113 -12.43 -10.52 2.11
N LEU A 114 -11.65 -11.38 2.77
CA LEU A 114 -10.86 -12.46 2.14
C LEU A 114 -11.46 -13.86 2.34
N GLY A 115 -12.66 -13.96 2.94
CA GLY A 115 -13.32 -15.25 3.21
C GLY A 115 -12.56 -16.14 4.20
N ILE A 116 -11.83 -15.55 5.15
CA ILE A 116 -11.05 -16.27 6.16
C ILE A 116 -11.88 -16.42 7.44
N SER A 117 -11.86 -17.63 8.03
CA SER A 117 -12.62 -17.91 9.25
C SER A 117 -12.10 -17.14 10.46
N ARG A 118 -13.00 -16.86 11.42
CA ARG A 118 -12.69 -16.17 12.67
C ARG A 118 -11.57 -16.84 13.46
N SER A 119 -11.50 -18.17 13.44
CA SER A 119 -10.48 -18.98 14.12
C SER A 119 -9.08 -18.85 13.50
N ARG A 120 -8.98 -18.58 12.19
CA ARG A 120 -7.70 -18.57 11.47
C ARG A 120 -7.08 -17.18 11.32
N ARG A 121 -7.90 -16.12 11.30
CA ARG A 121 -7.43 -14.75 11.05
C ARG A 121 -6.33 -14.29 12.01
N VAL A 122 -6.47 -14.57 13.30
CA VAL A 122 -5.54 -14.11 14.35
C VAL A 122 -4.19 -14.81 14.15
N VAL A 123 -4.23 -16.12 13.90
CA VAL A 123 -3.03 -16.91 13.60
C VAL A 123 -2.31 -16.36 12.38
N TYR A 124 -3.02 -16.17 11.25
CA TYR A 124 -2.40 -15.72 10.01
C TYR A 124 -1.83 -14.29 10.10
N ILE A 125 -2.54 -13.39 10.78
CA ILE A 125 -2.07 -12.02 10.98
C ILE A 125 -0.83 -12.03 11.86
N ASN A 126 -0.85 -12.71 13.00
CA ASN A 126 0.29 -12.74 13.92
C ASN A 126 1.52 -13.44 13.32
N GLU A 127 1.35 -14.53 12.58
CA GLU A 127 2.43 -15.19 11.83
C GLU A 127 3.09 -14.22 10.84
N THR A 128 2.27 -13.51 10.06
CA THR A 128 2.78 -12.56 9.06
C THR A 128 3.43 -11.35 9.72
N LEU A 129 2.85 -10.83 10.80
CA LEU A 129 3.43 -9.75 11.59
C LEU A 129 4.77 -10.13 12.18
N ALA A 130 4.95 -11.35 12.70
CA ALA A 130 6.24 -11.79 13.21
C ALA A 130 7.34 -11.75 12.14
N VAL A 131 7.04 -12.18 10.92
CA VAL A 131 7.98 -12.11 9.79
C VAL A 131 8.25 -10.65 9.39
N LEU A 132 7.21 -9.82 9.28
CA LEU A 132 7.36 -8.40 8.99
C LEU A 132 8.19 -7.67 10.05
N SER A 133 7.98 -7.96 11.34
CA SER A 133 8.75 -7.38 12.45
C SER A 133 10.22 -7.79 12.40
N ALA A 134 10.53 -9.03 12.02
CA ALA A 134 11.91 -9.47 11.81
C ALA A 134 12.57 -8.73 10.63
N MET A 135 11.81 -8.46 9.57
CA MET A 135 12.27 -7.71 8.40
C MET A 135 12.36 -6.20 8.64
N ALA A 136 11.57 -5.65 9.57
CA ALA A 136 11.40 -4.21 9.75
C ALA A 136 12.73 -3.47 9.94
N ARG A 137 13.67 -4.05 10.69
CA ARG A 137 15.00 -3.45 10.92
C ARG A 137 15.83 -3.24 9.64
N LYS A 138 15.53 -3.99 8.58
CA LYS A 138 16.21 -3.86 7.28
C LYS A 138 15.60 -2.77 6.41
N PHE A 139 14.31 -2.50 6.54
CA PHE A 139 13.56 -1.62 5.64
C PHE A 139 13.13 -0.30 6.28
N VAL A 140 13.02 -0.24 7.60
CA VAL A 140 12.62 0.95 8.36
C VAL A 140 13.83 1.43 9.13
N VAL A 141 14.70 2.17 8.44
CA VAL A 141 15.92 2.76 8.98
C VAL A 141 15.97 4.24 8.63
N MET A 142 16.58 5.04 9.51
CA MET A 142 16.88 6.42 9.18
C MET A 142 18.00 6.47 8.14
N PRO A 143 17.96 7.45 7.21
CA PRO A 143 19.04 7.63 6.26
C PRO A 143 20.36 7.96 6.97
N SER A 144 21.47 7.57 6.35
CA SER A 144 22.81 7.98 6.79
C SER A 144 23.06 9.44 6.46
N ALA A 145 24.09 10.03 7.08
CA ALA A 145 24.48 11.42 6.82
C ALA A 145 24.74 11.68 5.32
N ASP A 146 25.34 10.71 4.63
CA ASP A 146 25.67 10.81 3.20
C ASP A 146 24.43 10.73 2.29
N GLU A 147 23.40 9.97 2.71
CA GLU A 147 22.14 9.83 1.97
C GLU A 147 21.15 10.97 2.24
N THR A 148 21.32 11.68 3.35
CA THR A 148 20.36 12.69 3.84
C THR A 148 20.13 13.80 2.81
N ALA A 149 21.20 14.37 2.25
CA ALA A 149 21.09 15.47 1.29
C ALA A 149 20.32 15.06 0.02
N ALA A 150 20.59 13.86 -0.51
CA ALA A 150 19.92 13.36 -1.71
C ALA A 150 18.44 13.07 -1.45
N ILE A 151 18.09 12.59 -0.25
CA ILE A 151 16.70 12.33 0.13
C ILE A 151 15.93 13.64 0.30
N GLU A 152 16.51 14.63 0.99
CA GLU A 152 15.91 15.96 1.15
C GLU A 152 15.65 16.62 -0.20
N GLU A 153 16.62 16.57 -1.12
CA GLU A 153 16.45 17.07 -2.48
C GLU A 153 15.33 16.32 -3.22
N GLY A 154 15.25 15.00 -3.07
CA GLY A 154 14.17 14.19 -3.66
C GLY A 154 12.77 14.57 -3.16
N PHE A 155 12.61 14.81 -1.86
CA PHE A 155 11.35 15.28 -1.28
C PHE A 155 10.99 16.70 -1.75
N PHE A 156 11.98 17.58 -1.84
CA PHE A 156 11.78 18.93 -2.35
C PHE A 156 11.39 18.93 -3.83
N ALA A 157 12.07 18.14 -4.67
CA ALA A 157 11.74 18.01 -6.09
C ALA A 157 10.36 17.39 -6.33
N THR A 158 9.95 16.43 -5.51
CA THR A 158 8.66 15.73 -5.67
C THR A 158 7.48 16.54 -5.16
N ALA A 159 7.63 17.21 -4.02
CA ALA A 159 6.49 17.80 -3.29
C ALA A 159 6.76 19.19 -2.69
N GLY A 160 7.95 19.76 -2.89
CA GLY A 160 8.30 21.10 -2.41
C GLY A 160 8.53 21.20 -0.90
N PHE A 161 8.76 20.08 -0.21
CA PHE A 161 9.00 20.05 1.24
C PHE A 161 10.50 20.02 1.56
N PRO A 162 11.12 21.14 1.98
CA PRO A 162 12.54 21.17 2.34
C PRO A 162 12.78 20.48 3.70
N GLY A 163 14.00 19.99 3.92
CA GLY A 163 14.43 19.38 5.19
C GLY A 163 13.69 18.09 5.56
N THR A 164 13.06 17.43 4.58
CA THR A 164 12.30 16.19 4.80
C THR A 164 13.17 14.99 4.48
N VAL A 165 13.48 14.20 5.50
CA VAL A 165 14.32 12.99 5.39
C VAL A 165 13.51 11.69 5.33
N GLY A 166 12.19 11.79 5.41
CA GLY A 166 11.26 10.67 5.40
C GLY A 166 9.82 11.11 5.57
N ALA A 167 8.88 10.24 5.20
CA ALA A 167 7.46 10.45 5.38
C ALA A 167 6.81 9.20 5.96
N VAL A 168 5.84 9.39 6.85
CA VAL A 168 5.00 8.33 7.40
C VAL A 168 3.60 8.52 6.84
N ASP A 169 3.10 7.54 6.09
CA ASP A 169 1.70 7.56 5.63
C ASP A 169 0.78 7.40 6.83
N GLY A 170 0.07 8.47 7.18
CA GLY A 170 -0.94 8.47 8.23
C GLY A 170 -2.30 8.00 7.71
N THR A 171 -3.14 7.45 8.58
CA THR A 171 -4.57 7.33 8.29
C THR A 171 -5.27 8.60 8.74
N LEU A 172 -5.72 9.43 7.80
CA LEU A 172 -6.63 10.53 8.12
C LEU A 172 -7.98 9.93 8.53
N VAL A 173 -8.33 10.04 9.81
CA VAL A 173 -9.67 9.66 10.28
C VAL A 173 -10.66 10.68 9.73
N ARG A 174 -11.70 10.20 9.06
CA ARG A 174 -12.76 11.06 8.52
C ARG A 174 -13.56 11.66 9.66
N ILE A 175 -13.38 12.95 9.93
CA ILE A 175 -14.21 13.70 10.88
C ILE A 175 -15.45 14.20 10.15
N ALA A 176 -16.63 13.94 10.72
CA ALA A 176 -17.89 14.49 10.23
C ALA A 176 -17.86 16.03 10.40
N ARG A 177 -18.13 16.78 9.33
CA ARG A 177 -18.23 18.24 9.43
C ARG A 177 -19.54 18.58 10.14
N PRO A 178 -19.54 19.39 11.22
CA PRO A 178 -20.78 19.79 11.89
C PRO A 178 -21.83 20.34 10.92
N HIS A 179 -21.42 21.17 9.95
CA HIS A 179 -22.28 21.73 8.90
C HIS A 179 -23.01 20.68 8.03
N ASP A 180 -22.48 19.46 7.87
CA ASP A 180 -23.18 18.40 7.11
C ASP A 180 -24.36 17.79 7.92
N PHE A 181 -24.51 18.18 9.19
CA PHE A 181 -25.50 17.67 10.14
C PHE A 181 -26.24 18.79 10.90
N GLU A 182 -26.03 20.06 10.51
CA GLU A 182 -26.90 21.17 10.92
C GLU A 182 -28.09 21.17 9.94
N GLY A 183 -29.29 20.93 10.47
CA GLY A 183 -30.51 20.65 9.70
C GLY A 183 -31.08 21.81 8.92
#